data_AF-A0A7S3USP5-F1
#
_entry.id   AF-A0A7S3USP5-F1
#
_cell.length_a   1.000
_cell.length_b   1.000
_cell.length_c   1.000
_cell.angle_alpha   90.00
_cell.angle_beta   90.00
_cell.angle_gamma   90.00
#
_symmetry.space_group_name_H-M   'P 1'
#
loop_
_entity.id
_entity.type
_entity.pdbx_description
1 polymer ?
#
loop_
_entity_poly.entity_id
_entity_poly.type
_entity_poly.pdbx_seq_one_letter_code
_entity_poly.pdbx_strand_id
1 'polypeptide(L)'
;DRELAENPVVINAFEGAQLIVEGLESPVINFGTFDFLDLGSSKESKDASRAALTEYGCGSCGPRGFYGSIKPHLDIEEAIANFMRMPAAITYSDAASTLNSVLPAFSK
;
A
#
# COMPACT_ATOMS: atom_id res chain seq x y z
N ASP A 1 -20.75 -3.44 -6.29
CA ASP A 1 -21.92 -2.65 -6.70
C ASP A 1 -21.74 -2.17 -8.13
N ARG A 2 -22.67 -2.53 -9.02
CA ARG A 2 -22.57 -2.17 -10.44
C ARG A 2 -22.68 -0.67 -10.67
N GLU A 3 -23.46 0.01 -9.83
CA GLU A 3 -23.68 1.45 -9.86
C GLU A 3 -22.41 2.25 -9.56
N LEU A 4 -21.64 1.87 -8.53
CA LEU A 4 -20.34 2.50 -8.21
C LEU A 4 -19.27 2.24 -9.28
N ALA A 5 -19.37 1.12 -10.00
CA ALA A 5 -18.45 0.83 -11.11
C ALA A 5 -18.77 1.68 -12.35
N GLU A 6 -20.04 2.02 -12.56
CA GLU A 6 -20.50 2.85 -13.67
C GLU A 6 -20.39 4.36 -13.33
N ASN A 7 -20.54 4.75 -12.06
CA ASN A 7 -20.41 6.13 -11.56
C ASN A 7 -19.54 6.16 -10.28
N PRO A 8 -18.21 6.23 -10.42
CA PRO A 8 -17.32 6.22 -9.27
C PRO A 8 -17.43 7.53 -8.47
N VAL A 9 -17.38 7.41 -7.13
CA VAL A 9 -17.23 8.58 -6.26
C VAL A 9 -15.81 9.13 -6.42
N VAL A 10 -15.70 10.39 -6.85
CA VAL A 10 -14.41 11.05 -7.02
C VAL A 10 -14.03 11.80 -5.75
N ILE A 11 -12.88 11.44 -5.18
CA ILE A 11 -12.30 12.09 -4.01
C ILE A 11 -11.19 13.03 -4.50
N ASN A 12 -11.35 14.32 -4.27
CA ASN A 12 -10.38 15.36 -4.67
C ASN A 12 -9.23 15.49 -3.66
N ALA A 13 -9.52 15.31 -2.37
CA ALA A 13 -8.54 15.36 -1.31
C ALA A 13 -9.04 14.63 -0.07
N PHE A 14 -8.12 14.34 0.85
CA PHE A 14 -8.42 13.85 2.18
C PHE A 14 -7.48 14.49 3.20
N GLU A 15 -8.00 14.76 4.39
CA GLU A 15 -7.26 15.29 5.52
C GLU A 15 -7.72 14.59 6.80
N GLY A 16 -6.88 13.71 7.32
CA GLY A 16 -7.26 12.81 8.40
C GLY A 16 -8.52 12.02 8.05
N ALA A 17 -9.51 12.11 8.95
CA ALA A 17 -10.81 11.45 8.77
C ALA A 17 -11.76 12.16 7.80
N GLN A 18 -11.40 13.29 7.18
CA GLN A 18 -12.29 14.05 6.29
C GLN A 18 -11.93 13.88 4.80
N LEU A 19 -12.95 13.83 3.94
CA LEU A 19 -12.84 13.78 2.48
C LEU A 19 -13.46 15.02 1.84
N ILE A 20 -12.82 15.49 0.76
CA ILE A 20 -13.41 16.43 -0.18
C ILE A 20 -13.87 15.64 -1.40
N VAL A 21 -15.19 15.51 -1.57
CA VAL A 21 -15.81 14.70 -2.62
C VAL A 21 -16.37 15.62 -3.70
N GLU A 22 -16.19 15.24 -4.97
CA GLU A 22 -16.74 15.99 -6.10
C GLU A 22 -18.27 16.06 -6.03
N GLY A 23 -18.82 17.27 -6.21
CA GLY A 23 -20.27 17.52 -6.18
C GLY A 23 -20.87 17.75 -4.78
N LEU A 24 -20.08 17.65 -3.70
CA LEU A 24 -20.51 18.02 -2.35
C LEU A 24 -19.94 19.38 -1.94
N GLU A 25 -20.77 20.21 -1.28
CA GLU A 25 -20.40 21.57 -0.88
C GLU A 25 -19.51 21.62 0.36
N SER A 26 -19.49 20.55 1.18
CA SER A 26 -18.76 20.51 2.44
C SER A 26 -18.00 19.20 2.62
N PRO A 27 -16.87 19.20 3.37
CA PRO A 27 -16.13 17.99 3.69
C PRO A 27 -17.00 16.97 4.44
N VAL A 28 -16.80 15.69 4.13
CA VAL A 28 -17.53 14.57 4.74
C VAL A 28 -16.59 13.68 5.56
N ILE A 29 -17.13 12.94 6.52
CA ILE A 29 -16.34 12.02 7.34
C ILE A 29 -16.17 10.68 6.61
N ASN A 30 -14.94 10.17 6.58
CA ASN A 30 -14.55 8.93 5.95
C ASN A 30 -14.75 7.72 6.89
N PHE A 31 -15.80 6.94 6.66
CA PHE A 31 -15.98 5.63 7.29
C PHE A 31 -15.79 4.46 6.32
N GLY A 32 -15.27 4.71 5.11
CA GLY A 32 -15.22 3.73 4.01
C GLY A 32 -13.84 3.15 3.73
N THR A 33 -12.78 3.62 4.39
CA THR A 33 -11.40 3.19 4.13
C THR A 33 -10.84 2.32 5.24
N PHE A 34 -9.74 1.64 4.94
CA PHE A 34 -8.97 0.83 5.88
C PHE A 34 -7.82 1.62 6.54
N ASP A 35 -7.87 2.96 6.54
CA ASP A 35 -6.84 3.80 7.16
C ASP A 35 -7.10 4.00 8.66
N PHE A 36 -7.06 2.90 9.41
CA PHE A 36 -7.38 2.88 10.84
C PHE A 36 -6.43 3.73 11.70
N LEU A 37 -5.23 4.01 11.20
CA LEU A 37 -4.14 4.67 11.93
C LEU A 37 -3.81 6.05 11.36
N ASP A 38 -4.58 6.55 10.39
CA ASP A 38 -4.34 7.82 9.70
C ASP A 38 -2.92 7.93 9.09
N LEU A 39 -2.41 6.81 8.57
CA LEU A 39 -1.09 6.76 7.97
C LEU A 39 -1.07 7.30 6.54
N GLY A 40 -2.22 7.35 5.87
CA GLY A 40 -2.33 7.93 4.53
C GLY A 40 -2.04 9.44 4.52
N SER A 41 -2.33 10.14 5.62
CA SER A 41 -2.09 11.58 5.74
C SER A 41 -0.70 11.92 6.33
N SER A 42 -0.01 10.95 6.95
CA SER A 42 1.29 11.13 7.63
C SER A 42 2.33 11.86 6.78
N LYS A 43 2.90 12.91 7.36
CA LYS A 43 3.97 13.70 6.75
C LYS A 43 5.26 12.88 6.66
N GLU A 44 5.56 12.09 7.67
CA GLU A 44 6.73 11.21 7.75
C GLU A 44 6.72 10.18 6.62
N SER A 45 5.58 9.51 6.38
CA SER A 45 5.42 8.56 5.28
C SER A 45 5.60 9.22 3.91
N LYS A 46 5.08 10.44 3.72
CA LYS A 46 5.24 11.22 2.49
C LYS A 46 6.69 11.65 2.25
N ASP A 47 7.39 12.08 3.31
CA ASP A 47 8.79 12.46 3.25
C ASP A 47 9.69 11.24 2.95
N ALA A 48 9.45 10.11 3.61
CA ALA A 48 10.16 8.85 3.33
C ALA A 48 9.92 8.38 1.87
N SER A 49 8.69 8.49 1.37
CA SER A 49 8.37 8.15 -0.03
C SER A 49 9.12 9.04 -1.02
N ARG A 50 9.22 10.35 -0.76
CA ARG A 50 10.01 11.28 -1.60
C ARG A 50 11.50 10.96 -1.57
N ALA A 51 12.05 10.62 -0.41
CA ALA A 51 13.44 10.22 -0.27
C ALA A 51 13.71 8.91 -1.05
N ALA A 52 12.83 7.92 -0.91
CA ALA A 52 12.94 6.65 -1.64
C ALA A 52 12.89 6.84 -3.16
N LEU A 53 11.99 7.69 -3.67
CA LEU A 53 11.94 8.01 -5.10
C LEU A 53 13.24 8.69 -5.60
N THR A 54 13.83 9.54 -4.76
CA THR A 54 15.09 10.23 -5.08
C THR A 54 16.27 9.26 -5.15
N GLU A 55 16.31 8.28 -4.24
CA GLU A 55 17.42 7.34 -4.11
C GLU A 55 17.29 6.11 -5.02
N TYR A 56 16.08 5.55 -5.13
CA TYR A 56 15.81 4.26 -5.78
C TYR A 56 15.02 4.38 -7.09
N GLY A 57 14.53 5.57 -7.44
CA GLY A 57 13.71 5.79 -8.62
C GLY A 57 12.26 5.32 -8.45
N CYS A 58 11.52 5.23 -9.56
CA CYS A 58 10.08 4.95 -9.54
C CYS A 58 9.71 3.46 -9.48
N GLY A 59 10.65 2.54 -9.62
CA GLY A 59 10.37 1.11 -9.61
C GLY A 59 11.59 0.23 -9.89
N SER A 60 11.46 -1.06 -9.57
CA SER A 60 12.54 -2.04 -9.72
C SER A 60 12.68 -2.63 -11.13
N CYS A 61 11.68 -2.44 -12.00
CA CYS A 61 11.65 -2.92 -13.39
C CYS A 61 11.97 -4.41 -13.59
N GLY A 62 11.75 -5.25 -12.58
CA GLY A 62 12.01 -6.68 -12.65
C GLY A 62 11.38 -7.47 -11.50
N PRO A 63 11.27 -8.81 -11.64
CA PRO A 63 10.76 -9.67 -10.58
C PRO A 63 11.80 -9.85 -9.45
N ARG A 64 11.32 -10.20 -8.26
CA ARG A 64 12.16 -10.42 -7.07
C ARG A 64 13.22 -11.54 -7.24
N GLY A 65 12.93 -12.55 -8.06
CA GLY A 65 13.86 -13.62 -8.39
C GLY A 65 14.95 -13.24 -9.41
N PHE A 66 14.98 -12.00 -9.88
CA PHE A 66 16.00 -11.48 -10.80
C PHE A 66 16.46 -10.09 -10.34
N TYR A 67 16.78 -9.17 -11.26
CA TYR A 67 17.24 -7.81 -10.95
C TYR A 67 16.18 -6.87 -10.34
N GLY A 68 15.04 -7.39 -9.85
CA GLY A 68 13.96 -6.61 -9.25
C GLY A 68 14.07 -6.39 -7.74
N SER A 69 15.07 -6.96 -7.08
CA SER A 69 15.26 -6.84 -5.63
C SER A 69 16.16 -5.64 -5.32
N ILE A 70 15.62 -4.64 -4.62
CA ILE A 70 16.33 -3.46 -4.13
C ILE A 70 16.33 -3.44 -2.60
N LYS A 71 17.24 -2.66 -1.99
CA LYS A 71 17.46 -2.61 -0.55
C LYS A 71 16.17 -2.39 0.28
N PRO A 72 15.25 -1.47 -0.08
CA PRO A 72 14.00 -1.30 0.64
C PRO A 72 13.15 -2.56 0.79
N HIS A 73 13.17 -3.48 -0.20
CA HIS A 73 12.44 -4.74 -0.10
C HIS A 73 13.00 -5.64 1.01
N LEU A 74 14.32 -5.70 1.16
CA LEU A 74 14.96 -6.54 2.18
C LEU A 74 14.76 -5.94 3.58
N ASP A 75 14.83 -4.61 3.68
CA ASP A 75 14.67 -3.92 4.96
C ASP A 75 13.26 -4.07 5.52
N ILE A 76 12.23 -3.95 4.67
CA ILE A 76 10.85 -4.16 5.12
C ILE A 76 10.57 -5.63 5.44
N GLU A 77 11.17 -6.58 4.72
CA GLU A 77 11.05 -8.02 5.01
C GLU A 77 11.63 -8.36 6.39
N GLU A 78 12.81 -7.84 6.72
CA GLU A 78 13.42 -7.99 8.04
C GLU A 78 12.58 -7.32 9.13
N ALA A 79 12.14 -6.08 8.91
CA ALA A 79 11.32 -5.35 9.87
C ALA A 79 9.98 -6.06 10.17
N ILE A 80 9.30 -6.56 9.13
CA ILE A 80 8.04 -7.29 9.28
C ILE A 80 8.26 -8.65 9.95
N ALA A 81 9.31 -9.39 9.60
CA ALA A 81 9.65 -10.65 10.26
C ALA A 81 9.86 -10.44 11.77
N ASN A 82 10.62 -9.41 12.14
CA ASN A 82 10.86 -9.04 13.53
C ASN A 82 9.57 -8.62 14.25
N PHE A 83 8.76 -7.75 13.63
CA PHE A 83 7.49 -7.28 14.19
C PHE A 83 6.51 -8.44 14.44
N MET A 84 6.40 -9.36 13.49
CA MET A 84 5.51 -10.52 13.57
C MET A 84 6.10 -11.67 14.40
N ARG A 85 7.36 -11.57 14.84
CA ARG A 85 8.14 -12.61 15.53
C ARG A 85 8.24 -13.90 14.72
N MET A 86 8.41 -13.77 13.41
CA MET A 86 8.56 -14.88 12.47
C MET A 86 10.02 -15.00 12.00
N PRO A 87 10.48 -16.20 11.57
CA PRO A 87 11.87 -16.38 11.13
C PRO A 87 12.24 -15.58 9.87
N ALA A 88 11.28 -15.32 8.99
CA ALA A 88 11.46 -14.58 7.74
C ALA A 88 10.12 -14.03 7.24
N ALA A 89 10.17 -13.05 6.34
CA ALA A 89 9.04 -12.56 5.58
C ALA A 89 9.44 -12.37 4.11
N ILE A 90 8.45 -12.34 3.22
CA ILE A 90 8.61 -12.03 1.80
C ILE A 90 7.52 -11.05 1.38
N THR A 91 7.89 -10.04 0.60
CA THR A 91 6.95 -9.02 0.10
C THR A 91 6.39 -9.37 -1.28
N TYR A 92 5.09 -9.10 -1.43
CA TYR A 92 4.35 -9.15 -2.69
C TYR A 92 3.80 -7.75 -3.01
N SER A 93 3.52 -7.47 -4.27
CA SER A 93 2.98 -6.18 -4.72
C SER A 93 1.57 -5.89 -4.19
N ASP A 94 0.78 -6.93 -3.94
CA ASP A 94 -0.57 -6.84 -3.40
C ASP A 94 -1.00 -8.14 -2.68
N ALA A 95 -2.09 -8.05 -1.90
CA ALA A 95 -2.60 -9.16 -1.11
C ALA A 95 -3.19 -10.31 -1.96
N ALA A 96 -3.82 -10.01 -3.10
CA ALA A 96 -4.40 -11.04 -3.97
C ALA A 96 -3.29 -11.89 -4.62
N SER A 97 -2.20 -11.26 -5.04
CA SER A 97 -0.98 -11.92 -5.52
C SER A 97 -0.35 -12.82 -4.45
N THR A 98 -0.37 -12.39 -3.18
CA THR A 98 0.13 -13.17 -2.05
C THR A 98 -0.64 -14.49 -1.90
N LEU A 99 -1.97 -14.42 -1.84
CA LEU A 99 -2.84 -15.60 -1.65
C LEU A 99 -2.64 -16.64 -2.77
N ASN A 100 -2.67 -16.17 -4.02
CA ASN A 100 -2.50 -17.03 -5.19
C ASN A 100 -1.10 -17.66 -5.28
N SER A 101 -0.08 -17.02 -4.71
CA SER A 101 1.27 -17.59 -4.69
C SER A 101 1.48 -18.56 -3.53
N VAL A 102 1.02 -18.21 -2.33
CA VAL A 102 1.32 -18.97 -1.10
C VAL A 102 0.49 -20.26 -1.04
N LEU A 103 -0.82 -20.21 -1.31
CA LEU A 103 -1.67 -21.40 -1.18
C LEU A 103 -1.19 -22.61 -2.00
N PRO A 104 -0.94 -22.50 -3.33
CA PRO A 104 -0.47 -23.64 -4.12
C PRO A 104 0.98 -24.03 -3.81
N ALA A 105 1.81 -23.14 -3.25
CA ALA A 105 3.18 -23.49 -2.87
C ALA A 105 3.23 -24.49 -1.69
N PHE A 106 2.20 -24.48 -0.83
CA PHE A 106 2.12 -25.34 0.36
C PHE A 106 1.01 -26.39 0.31
N SER A 107 0.03 -26.23 -0.58
CA SER A 107 -1.08 -27.19 -0.77
C SER A 107 -0.78 -28.05 -2.00
N LYS A 108 -0.12 -29.19 -1.79
CA LYS A 108 -0.01 -30.25 -2.80
C LYS A 108 -1.26 -31.12 -2.81
#